data_AF-A0A4U5N9W3-F1
#
_entry.id   AF-A0A4U5N9W3-F1
#
_cell.length_a   1.000
_cell.length_b   1.000
_cell.length_c   1.000
_cell.angle_alpha   90.00
_cell.angle_beta   90.00
_cell.angle_gamma   90.00
#
_symmetry.space_group_name_H-M   'P 1'
#
loop_
_entity.id
_entity.type
_entity.pdbx_description
1 polymer ?
#
loop_
_entity_poly.entity_id
_entity_poly.type
_entity_poly.pdbx_seq_one_letter_code
_entity_poly.pdbx_strand_id
1 'polypeptide(L)'
;MSPPLPAFLLLISIAFTSASAVPLQPGFYAETCPEAEFIVKDSGGPDWEVKLGREDSLTASQEDANNIMPSPRANASLLMDLFESYNLSVKDMVALSGSHSIGQARCFSIVFRLYNQSGSGKPDPTIEARYKEKLNRLCPLGGDENVTGDLDATPTMFDNRYFKDLVAGRGFLNSDQTLYTFPETRKYVALFSQDQRTFFKAFVEGMIKMGDLQSGRPGEIRSNCRMVNRRPVNALLES
;
A
#
# COMPACT_ATOMS: atom_id res chain seq x y z
N MET A 1 -68.14 -21.96 42.56
CA MET A 1 -66.90 -21.73 43.34
C MET A 1 -65.91 -22.80 42.93
N SER A 2 -64.97 -22.46 42.05
CA SER A 2 -63.89 -23.33 41.57
C SER A 2 -62.57 -22.69 41.99
N PRO A 3 -61.55 -23.42 42.45
CA PRO A 3 -60.27 -22.82 42.83
C PRO A 3 -59.44 -22.53 41.56
N PRO A 4 -58.56 -21.51 41.57
CA PRO A 4 -57.66 -21.25 40.46
C PRO A 4 -56.44 -22.18 40.51
N LEU A 5 -55.96 -22.62 39.35
CA LEU A 5 -54.68 -23.31 39.21
C LEU A 5 -53.50 -22.35 39.50
N PRO A 6 -52.37 -22.84 40.06
CA PRO A 6 -51.20 -22.01 40.26
C PRO A 6 -50.45 -21.82 38.94
N ALA A 7 -50.23 -20.56 38.56
CA ALA A 7 -49.34 -20.20 37.47
C ALA A 7 -47.89 -20.43 37.92
N PHE A 8 -47.24 -21.46 37.36
CA PHE A 8 -45.80 -21.67 37.50
C PHE A 8 -45.09 -20.64 36.62
N LEU A 9 -44.54 -19.59 37.22
CA LEU A 9 -43.60 -18.68 36.54
C LEU A 9 -42.27 -19.42 36.36
N LEU A 10 -41.98 -19.84 35.12
CA LEU A 10 -40.68 -20.35 34.73
C LEU A 10 -39.73 -19.15 34.53
N LEU A 11 -38.92 -18.84 35.55
CA LEU A 11 -37.81 -17.88 35.44
C LEU A 11 -36.70 -18.53 34.60
N ILE A 12 -36.66 -18.22 33.30
CA ILE A 12 -35.54 -18.56 32.43
C ILE A 12 -34.40 -17.59 32.75
N SER A 13 -33.40 -18.06 33.49
CA SER A 13 -32.14 -17.35 33.68
C SER A 13 -31.34 -17.40 32.37
N ILE A 14 -31.39 -16.33 31.58
CA ILE A 14 -30.51 -16.16 30.42
C ILE A 14 -29.11 -15.84 30.96
N ALA A 15 -28.22 -16.83 30.94
CA ALA A 15 -26.81 -16.59 31.16
C ALA A 15 -26.25 -15.86 29.92
N PHE A 16 -25.97 -14.57 30.06
CA PHE A 16 -25.17 -13.83 29.09
C PHE A 16 -23.72 -14.32 29.20
N THR A 17 -23.33 -15.24 28.33
CA THR A 17 -21.91 -15.51 28.08
C THR A 17 -21.37 -14.35 27.24
N SER A 18 -20.63 -13.45 27.87
CA SER A 18 -19.81 -12.48 27.14
C SER A 18 -18.75 -13.23 26.37
N ALA A 19 -18.84 -13.19 25.03
CA ALA A 19 -17.78 -13.63 24.15
C ALA A 19 -16.55 -12.76 24.44
N SER A 20 -15.58 -13.31 25.16
CA SER A 20 -14.29 -12.67 25.35
C SER A 20 -13.57 -12.74 24.00
N ALA A 21 -13.09 -11.61 23.49
CA ALA A 21 -12.23 -11.59 22.32
C ALA A 21 -11.03 -12.52 22.59
N VAL A 22 -10.91 -13.57 21.79
CA VAL A 22 -9.77 -14.50 21.87
C VAL A 22 -8.51 -13.68 21.53
N PRO A 23 -7.50 -13.63 22.42
CA PRO A 23 -6.25 -12.97 22.10
C PRO A 23 -5.61 -13.65 20.89
N LEU A 24 -5.16 -12.83 19.95
CA LEU A 24 -4.53 -13.26 18.72
C LEU A 24 -3.34 -14.17 19.03
N GLN A 25 -3.32 -15.38 18.44
CA GLN A 25 -2.18 -16.27 18.55
C GLN A 25 -1.09 -15.91 17.52
N PRO A 26 0.21 -15.98 17.88
CA PRO A 26 1.30 -15.68 16.96
C PRO A 26 1.36 -16.65 15.77
N GLY A 27 1.68 -16.13 14.57
CA GLY A 27 2.47 -16.88 13.60
C GLY A 27 1.95 -17.14 12.18
N PHE A 28 0.79 -16.64 11.74
CA PHE A 28 0.32 -16.97 10.38
C PHE A 28 0.88 -16.05 9.27
N TYR A 29 1.16 -14.78 9.56
CA TYR A 29 1.77 -13.87 8.57
C TYR A 29 3.27 -14.14 8.32
N ALA A 30 3.93 -14.93 9.17
CA ALA A 30 5.36 -15.23 9.06
C ALA A 30 5.72 -16.11 7.85
N GLU A 31 4.76 -16.83 7.25
CA GLU A 31 5.03 -17.72 6.11
C GLU A 31 4.31 -17.32 4.81
N THR A 32 3.45 -16.30 4.84
CA THR A 32 2.44 -16.10 3.77
C THR A 32 2.42 -14.71 3.14
N CYS A 33 2.93 -13.70 3.83
CA CYS A 33 3.21 -12.41 3.23
C CYS A 33 4.72 -12.17 3.28
N PRO A 34 5.33 -11.51 2.27
CA PRO A 34 6.62 -10.89 2.53
C PRO A 34 6.43 -9.99 3.76
N GLU A 35 7.19 -10.27 4.81
CA GLU A 35 7.17 -9.46 6.01
C GLU A 35 7.78 -8.10 5.62
N ALA A 36 6.92 -7.17 5.22
CA ALA A 36 7.32 -5.91 4.60
C ALA A 36 8.26 -5.12 5.52
N GLU A 37 8.10 -5.25 6.83
CA GLU A 37 9.01 -4.71 7.83
C GLU A 37 10.42 -5.31 7.74
N PHE A 38 10.57 -6.61 7.53
CA PHE A 38 11.87 -7.25 7.40
C PHE A 38 12.55 -6.87 6.10
N ILE A 39 11.81 -6.81 4.98
CA ILE A 39 12.39 -6.34 3.70
C ILE A 39 12.96 -4.93 3.85
N VAL A 40 12.18 -4.01 4.46
CA VAL A 40 12.64 -2.63 4.65
C VAL A 40 13.83 -2.58 5.59
N LYS A 41 13.77 -3.28 6.72
CA LYS A 41 14.86 -3.34 7.71
C LYS A 41 16.15 -3.93 7.14
N ASP A 42 16.07 -5.09 6.49
CA ASP A 42 17.23 -5.81 5.97
C ASP A 42 17.86 -5.10 4.76
N SER A 43 17.08 -4.26 4.07
CA SER A 43 17.59 -3.32 3.06
C SER A 43 18.15 -2.02 3.64
N GLY A 44 18.28 -1.88 4.97
CA GLY A 44 18.89 -0.71 5.63
C GLY A 44 17.91 0.38 6.08
N GLY A 45 16.62 0.12 5.97
CA GLY A 45 15.53 0.99 6.40
C GLY A 45 15.24 0.92 7.90
N PRO A 46 14.15 1.59 8.35
CA PRO A 46 13.71 1.52 9.73
C PRO A 46 13.06 0.18 10.07
N ASP A 47 13.10 -0.16 11.35
CA ASP A 47 12.32 -1.26 11.93
C ASP A 47 11.07 -0.69 12.62
N TRP A 48 9.97 -1.44 12.65
CA TRP A 48 8.76 -1.07 13.38
C TRP A 48 7.94 -2.29 13.78
N GLU A 49 7.19 -2.14 14.87
CA GLU A 49 6.25 -3.17 15.32
C GLU A 49 4.99 -3.16 14.45
N VAL A 50 4.79 -4.23 13.68
CA VAL A 50 3.58 -4.42 12.87
C VAL A 50 2.41 -4.82 13.75
N LYS A 51 1.29 -4.11 13.63
CA LYS A 51 0.04 -4.51 14.28
C LYS A 51 -0.52 -5.78 13.64
N LEU A 52 -0.92 -6.72 14.50
CA LEU A 52 -1.46 -8.02 14.12
C LEU A 52 -2.98 -8.08 14.36
N GLY A 53 -3.63 -9.09 13.79
CA GLY A 53 -5.06 -9.37 14.04
C GLY A 53 -6.01 -9.20 12.86
N ARG A 54 -5.46 -8.88 11.69
CA ARG A 54 -6.22 -8.93 10.44
C ARG A 54 -6.63 -10.37 10.13
N GLU A 55 -7.87 -10.51 9.66
CA GLU A 55 -8.38 -11.75 9.08
C GLU A 55 -8.35 -11.67 7.55
N ASP A 56 -8.26 -12.82 6.89
CA ASP A 56 -8.27 -12.90 5.44
C ASP A 56 -9.70 -12.75 4.89
N SER A 57 -9.82 -12.10 3.75
CA SER A 57 -11.13 -11.90 3.10
C SER A 57 -11.82 -13.23 2.74
N LEU A 58 -13.11 -13.21 2.45
CA LEU A 58 -13.82 -14.38 1.89
C LEU A 58 -13.96 -14.32 0.37
N THR A 59 -13.62 -13.19 -0.23
CA THR A 59 -13.68 -12.96 -1.67
C THR A 59 -12.54 -12.05 -2.12
N ALA A 60 -12.21 -12.13 -3.41
CA ALA A 60 -11.40 -11.11 -4.08
C ALA A 60 -12.34 -10.12 -4.80
N SER A 61 -11.84 -8.91 -5.06
CA SER A 61 -12.56 -7.89 -5.81
C SER A 61 -11.64 -7.27 -6.86
N GLN A 62 -11.84 -7.67 -8.12
CA GLN A 62 -11.09 -7.09 -9.24
C GLN A 62 -11.51 -5.63 -9.50
N GLU A 63 -12.79 -5.32 -9.33
CA GLU A 63 -13.31 -3.98 -9.51
C GLU A 63 -12.67 -3.00 -8.51
N ASP A 64 -12.64 -3.36 -7.21
CA ASP A 64 -12.00 -2.52 -6.20
C ASP A 64 -10.51 -2.33 -6.54
N ALA A 65 -9.80 -3.40 -6.91
CA ALA A 65 -8.38 -3.30 -7.29
C ALA A 65 -8.17 -2.35 -8.49
N ASN A 66 -9.01 -2.43 -9.53
CA ASN A 66 -8.92 -1.54 -10.69
C ASN A 66 -9.20 -0.08 -10.33
N ASN A 67 -10.05 0.18 -9.34
CA ASN A 67 -10.45 1.52 -8.93
C ASN A 67 -9.44 2.19 -7.98
N ILE A 68 -8.74 1.40 -7.15
CA ILE A 68 -7.93 1.93 -6.05
C ILE A 68 -6.41 1.86 -6.30
N MET A 69 -5.96 1.06 -7.28
CA MET A 69 -4.53 0.96 -7.59
C MET A 69 -4.07 2.17 -8.42
N PRO A 70 -3.20 3.05 -7.88
CA PRO A 70 -2.77 4.23 -8.60
C PRO A 70 -1.92 3.87 -9.82
N SER A 71 -2.18 4.56 -10.93
CA SER A 71 -1.39 4.43 -12.15
C SER A 71 -0.01 5.09 -12.00
N PRO A 72 1.06 4.53 -12.59
CA PRO A 72 2.37 5.20 -12.66
C PRO A 72 2.33 6.53 -13.44
N ARG A 73 1.26 6.76 -14.22
CA ARG A 73 0.98 7.99 -14.96
C ARG A 73 0.20 9.03 -14.15
N ALA A 74 -0.24 8.72 -12.94
CA ALA A 74 -0.98 9.65 -12.09
C ALA A 74 -0.16 10.91 -11.78
N ASN A 75 -0.86 12.02 -11.54
CA ASN A 75 -0.25 13.24 -10.99
C ASN A 75 -0.47 13.28 -9.47
N ALA A 76 0.23 14.19 -8.77
CA ALA A 76 0.16 14.29 -7.32
C ALA A 76 -1.26 14.59 -6.81
N SER A 77 -2.05 15.39 -7.53
CA SER A 77 -3.44 15.69 -7.15
C SER A 77 -4.28 14.42 -7.06
N LEU A 78 -4.24 13.56 -8.08
CA LEU A 78 -4.98 12.30 -8.09
C LEU A 78 -4.53 11.36 -6.96
N LEU A 79 -3.22 11.31 -6.69
CA LEU A 79 -2.68 10.51 -5.60
C LEU A 79 -3.13 11.04 -4.24
N MET A 80 -3.15 12.37 -4.06
CA MET A 80 -3.64 13.00 -2.84
C MET A 80 -5.10 12.66 -2.59
N ASP A 81 -5.97 12.82 -3.59
CA ASP A 81 -7.40 12.51 -3.49
C ASP A 81 -7.63 11.02 -3.13
N LEU A 82 -6.86 10.12 -3.77
CA LEU A 82 -6.93 8.70 -3.49
C LEU A 82 -6.53 8.37 -2.04
N PHE A 83 -5.37 8.87 -1.59
CA PHE A 83 -4.89 8.59 -0.23
C PHE A 83 -5.77 9.22 0.84
N GLU A 84 -6.32 10.41 0.57
CA GLU A 84 -7.27 11.08 1.46
C GLU A 84 -8.55 10.25 1.65
N SER A 85 -9.03 9.56 0.60
CA SER A 85 -10.18 8.64 0.72
C SER A 85 -9.98 7.49 1.72
N TYR A 86 -8.72 7.18 2.06
CA TYR A 86 -8.33 6.20 3.07
C TYR A 86 -7.82 6.85 4.36
N ASN A 87 -8.10 8.14 4.59
CA ASN A 87 -7.63 8.93 5.72
C ASN A 87 -6.10 8.96 5.87
N LEU A 88 -5.36 8.81 4.77
CA LEU A 88 -3.92 8.96 4.73
C LEU A 88 -3.59 10.40 4.31
N SER A 89 -2.79 11.10 5.11
CA SER A 89 -2.43 12.48 4.82
C SER A 89 -1.47 12.60 3.64
N VAL A 90 -1.32 13.81 3.10
CA VAL A 90 -0.30 14.11 2.07
C VAL A 90 1.11 13.71 2.51
N LYS A 91 1.43 13.86 3.81
CA LYS A 91 2.73 13.43 4.37
C LYS A 91 2.87 11.91 4.31
N ASP A 92 1.81 11.18 4.67
CA ASP A 92 1.79 9.71 4.63
C ASP A 92 1.97 9.21 3.20
N MET A 93 1.24 9.79 2.23
CA MET A 93 1.37 9.47 0.80
C MET A 93 2.80 9.68 0.28
N VAL A 94 3.41 10.84 0.57
CA VAL A 94 4.78 11.14 0.12
C VAL A 94 5.79 10.20 0.80
N ALA A 95 5.61 9.90 2.09
CA ALA A 95 6.49 8.97 2.79
C ALA A 95 6.38 7.55 2.21
N LEU A 96 5.17 7.03 2.03
CA LEU A 96 4.91 5.70 1.47
C LEU A 96 5.41 5.54 0.04
N SER A 97 5.39 6.62 -0.76
CA SER A 97 6.02 6.64 -2.09
C SER A 97 7.54 6.39 -2.04
N GLY A 98 8.17 6.67 -0.90
CA GLY A 98 9.57 6.32 -0.62
C GLY A 98 9.86 4.82 -0.67
N SER A 99 8.84 3.95 -0.70
CA SER A 99 9.03 2.51 -0.96
C SER A 99 9.70 2.23 -2.30
N HIS A 100 9.61 3.16 -3.27
CA HIS A 100 10.32 3.11 -4.54
C HIS A 100 11.84 3.36 -4.41
N SER A 101 12.39 3.47 -3.18
CA SER A 101 13.84 3.42 -2.93
C SER A 101 14.44 2.05 -3.22
N ILE A 102 13.63 1.00 -3.32
CA ILE A 102 14.08 -0.34 -3.72
C ILE A 102 13.21 -0.90 -4.84
N GLY A 103 13.78 -1.79 -5.64
CA GLY A 103 13.09 -2.51 -6.69
C GLY A 103 13.14 -1.83 -8.07
N GLN A 104 12.31 -2.35 -8.97
CA GLN A 104 12.37 -2.04 -10.39
C GLN A 104 10.98 -1.83 -10.99
N ALA A 105 10.90 -1.10 -12.09
CA ALA A 105 9.70 -0.97 -12.90
C ALA A 105 10.00 -1.24 -14.38
N ARG A 106 8.97 -1.71 -15.09
CA ARG A 106 9.04 -2.00 -16.52
C ARG A 106 8.98 -0.73 -17.35
N CYS A 107 9.56 -0.77 -18.54
CA CYS A 107 9.48 0.32 -19.52
C CYS A 107 8.03 0.74 -19.83
N PHE A 108 7.07 -0.20 -19.84
CA PHE A 108 5.63 0.07 -19.95
C PHE A 108 5.17 1.23 -19.04
N SER A 109 5.71 1.32 -17.82
CA SER A 109 5.32 2.32 -16.83
C SER A 109 5.81 3.74 -17.15
N ILE A 110 6.82 3.90 -18.03
CA ILE A 110 7.48 5.19 -18.29
C ILE A 110 7.50 5.63 -19.76
N VAL A 111 7.16 4.76 -20.71
CA VAL A 111 7.16 5.13 -22.15
C VAL A 111 6.30 6.38 -22.42
N PHE A 112 5.15 6.50 -21.77
CA PHE A 112 4.34 7.72 -21.87
C PHE A 112 5.10 8.94 -21.36
N ARG A 113 5.76 8.84 -20.21
CA ARG A 113 6.59 9.93 -19.66
C ARG A 113 7.72 10.35 -20.60
N LEU A 114 8.35 9.41 -21.31
CA LEU A 114 9.42 9.71 -22.25
C LEU A 114 8.94 10.31 -23.58
N TYR A 115 7.69 10.06 -23.99
CA TYR A 115 7.28 10.37 -25.36
C TYR A 115 5.96 11.12 -25.52
N ASN A 116 4.98 10.98 -24.62
CA ASN A 116 3.65 11.56 -24.84
C ASN A 116 2.75 11.71 -23.58
N GLN A 117 3.31 11.95 -22.40
CA GLN A 117 2.54 11.94 -21.15
C GLN A 117 1.46 13.02 -21.12
N SER A 118 1.75 14.19 -21.69
CA SER A 118 0.81 15.31 -21.75
C SER A 118 -0.03 15.35 -23.04
N GLY A 119 0.06 14.32 -23.89
CA GLY A 119 -0.58 14.33 -25.22
C GLY A 119 0.10 15.24 -26.26
N SER A 120 1.26 15.83 -25.94
CA SER A 120 1.97 16.80 -26.80
C SER A 120 2.95 16.17 -27.80
N GLY A 121 3.13 14.85 -27.77
CA GLY A 121 4.17 14.15 -28.53
C GLY A 121 5.60 14.48 -28.09
N LYS A 122 5.77 15.01 -26.87
CA LYS A 122 7.06 15.40 -26.30
C LYS A 122 7.34 14.68 -24.97
N PRO A 123 8.62 14.48 -24.62
CA PRO A 123 9.00 14.02 -23.29
C PRO A 123 8.50 14.97 -22.21
N ASP A 124 8.23 14.43 -21.03
CA ASP A 124 8.05 15.19 -19.81
C ASP A 124 9.23 16.17 -19.62
N PRO A 125 8.97 17.50 -19.54
CA PRO A 125 10.02 18.51 -19.44
C PRO A 125 10.73 18.51 -18.07
N THR A 126 10.21 17.77 -17.09
CA THR A 126 10.76 17.72 -15.73
C THR A 126 11.85 16.65 -15.56
N ILE A 127 12.09 15.82 -16.57
CA ILE A 127 13.17 14.83 -16.58
C ILE A 127 14.52 15.54 -16.79
N GLU A 128 15.47 15.28 -15.90
CA GLU A 128 16.85 15.76 -16.06
C GLU A 128 17.45 15.23 -17.38
N ALA A 129 18.18 16.09 -18.10
CA ALA A 129 18.58 15.84 -19.48
C ALA A 129 19.41 14.56 -19.66
N ARG A 130 20.43 14.33 -18.83
CA ARG A 130 21.27 13.12 -18.91
C ARG A 130 20.51 11.89 -18.48
N TYR A 131 19.66 12.00 -17.46
CA TYR A 131 18.80 10.91 -17.03
C TYR A 131 17.80 10.50 -18.12
N LYS A 132 17.23 11.47 -18.84
CA LYS A 132 16.39 11.23 -20.01
C LYS A 132 17.14 10.45 -21.09
N GLU A 133 18.40 10.79 -21.36
CA GLU A 133 19.23 10.02 -22.31
C GLU A 133 19.45 8.58 -21.85
N LYS A 134 19.71 8.36 -20.56
CA LYS A 134 19.79 7.01 -19.96
C LYS A 134 18.49 6.24 -20.17
N LEU A 135 17.35 6.85 -19.83
CA LEU A 135 16.03 6.22 -19.96
C LEU A 135 15.64 5.95 -21.41
N ASN A 136 15.97 6.83 -22.36
CA ASN A 136 15.75 6.60 -23.79
C ASN A 136 16.54 5.40 -24.34
N ARG A 137 17.74 5.14 -23.82
CA ARG A 137 18.52 3.94 -24.20
C ARG A 137 17.92 2.67 -23.59
N LEU A 138 17.39 2.77 -22.38
CA LEU A 138 16.76 1.64 -21.68
C LEU A 138 15.40 1.29 -22.29
N CYS A 139 14.58 2.30 -22.56
CA CYS A 139 13.19 2.18 -23.00
C CYS A 139 12.96 2.99 -24.29
N PRO A 140 13.56 2.61 -25.42
CA PRO A 140 13.38 3.32 -26.68
C PRO A 140 11.93 3.26 -27.19
N LEU A 141 11.50 4.26 -27.95
CA LEU A 141 10.18 4.27 -28.59
C LEU A 141 10.01 3.05 -29.51
N GLY A 142 8.98 2.23 -29.25
CA GLY A 142 8.75 0.97 -29.96
C GLY A 142 9.67 -0.19 -29.53
N GLY A 143 10.41 -0.04 -28.43
CA GLY A 143 11.20 -1.11 -27.82
C GLY A 143 10.37 -2.10 -27.01
N ASP A 144 11.04 -3.08 -26.39
CA ASP A 144 10.40 -4.06 -25.52
C ASP A 144 9.99 -3.44 -24.19
N GLU A 145 8.68 -3.33 -23.96
CA GLU A 145 8.12 -2.72 -22.76
C GLU A 145 8.26 -3.58 -21.50
N ASN A 146 8.76 -4.82 -21.60
CA ASN A 146 9.05 -5.70 -20.45
C ASN A 146 10.44 -5.47 -19.84
N VAL A 147 11.33 -4.76 -20.53
CA VAL A 147 12.64 -4.38 -19.97
C VAL A 147 12.43 -3.61 -18.67
N THR A 148 13.22 -3.92 -17.64
CA THR A 148 13.13 -3.28 -16.33
C THR A 148 14.24 -2.26 -16.11
N GLY A 149 13.92 -1.23 -15.34
CA GLY A 149 14.86 -0.25 -14.81
C GLY A 149 14.67 -0.09 -13.31
N ASP A 150 15.76 0.28 -12.65
CA ASP A 150 15.79 0.59 -11.23
C ASP A 150 14.95 1.85 -10.92
N LEU A 151 14.18 1.80 -9.83
CA LEU A 151 13.30 2.90 -9.42
C LEU A 151 14.08 4.10 -8.85
N ASP A 152 15.28 3.87 -8.30
CA ASP A 152 16.21 4.90 -7.85
C ASP A 152 17.68 4.53 -8.14
N ALA A 153 18.63 5.33 -7.64
CA ALA A 153 20.06 5.10 -7.85
C ALA A 153 20.71 4.04 -6.93
N THR A 154 19.99 3.54 -5.93
CA THR A 154 20.44 2.57 -4.92
C THR A 154 19.38 1.46 -4.74
N PRO A 155 19.05 0.70 -5.80
CA PRO A 155 17.81 -0.08 -5.91
C PRO A 155 17.65 -1.26 -4.93
N THR A 156 18.68 -1.55 -4.13
CA THR A 156 18.67 -2.60 -3.10
C THR A 156 18.83 -2.04 -1.69
N MET A 157 18.94 -0.73 -1.53
CA MET A 157 19.04 -0.05 -0.23
C MET A 157 17.82 0.83 0.00
N PHE A 158 17.13 0.61 1.11
CA PHE A 158 16.02 1.44 1.52
C PHE A 158 16.58 2.68 2.24
N ASP A 159 16.68 3.80 1.54
CA ASP A 159 17.24 5.04 2.07
C ASP A 159 16.50 6.26 1.51
N ASN A 160 17.03 7.47 1.72
CA ASN A 160 16.39 8.69 1.20
C ASN A 160 16.84 9.10 -0.21
N ARG A 161 17.54 8.23 -0.94
CA ARG A 161 18.04 8.48 -2.28
C ARG A 161 16.91 8.70 -3.26
N TYR A 162 15.82 7.95 -3.15
CA TYR A 162 14.56 8.20 -3.87
C TYR A 162 14.20 9.70 -3.90
N PHE A 163 14.10 10.35 -2.73
CA PHE A 163 13.73 11.78 -2.65
C PHE A 163 14.80 12.70 -3.21
N LYS A 164 16.09 12.37 -3.02
CA LYS A 164 17.21 13.13 -3.63
C LYS A 164 17.16 13.07 -5.16
N ASP A 165 16.76 11.94 -5.71
CA ASP A 165 16.59 11.79 -7.16
C ASP A 165 15.37 12.58 -7.66
N LEU A 166 14.25 12.63 -6.92
CA LEU A 166 13.12 13.50 -7.28
C LEU A 166 13.50 14.99 -7.34
N VAL A 167 14.23 15.47 -6.32
CA VAL A 167 14.73 16.86 -6.26
C VAL A 167 15.61 17.19 -7.47
N ALA A 168 16.35 16.19 -7.96
CA ALA A 168 17.25 16.33 -9.10
C ALA A 168 16.58 16.04 -10.46
N GLY A 169 15.25 15.88 -10.53
CA GLY A 169 14.54 15.58 -11.78
C GLY A 169 14.76 14.15 -12.29
N ARG A 170 15.11 13.21 -11.40
CA ARG A 170 15.47 11.82 -11.69
C ARG A 170 14.49 10.78 -11.13
N GLY A 171 13.27 11.16 -10.75
CA GLY A 171 12.22 10.17 -10.46
C GLY A 171 11.98 9.28 -11.67
N PHE A 172 11.72 7.98 -11.49
CA PHE A 172 11.51 7.03 -12.59
C PHE A 172 10.09 7.14 -13.17
N LEU A 173 9.06 7.14 -12.32
CA LEU A 173 7.66 7.23 -12.74
C LEU A 173 7.18 8.69 -12.79
N ASN A 174 6.09 8.94 -13.51
CA ASN A 174 5.43 10.25 -13.47
C ASN A 174 4.82 10.51 -12.08
N SER A 175 4.21 9.48 -11.51
CA SER A 175 3.68 9.48 -10.13
C SER A 175 4.72 9.81 -9.08
N ASP A 176 6.01 9.57 -9.34
CA ASP A 176 7.10 9.97 -8.46
C ASP A 176 7.50 11.43 -8.70
N GLN A 177 7.85 11.78 -9.94
CA GLN A 177 8.41 13.10 -10.24
C GLN A 177 7.41 14.23 -9.95
N THR A 178 6.11 13.95 -10.10
CA THR A 178 5.03 14.88 -9.75
C THR A 178 5.03 15.26 -8.26
N LEU A 179 5.56 14.43 -7.36
CA LEU A 179 5.60 14.74 -5.93
C LEU A 179 6.54 15.91 -5.62
N TYR A 180 7.55 16.14 -6.45
CA TYR A 180 8.44 17.29 -6.28
C TYR A 180 7.93 18.53 -7.04
N THR A 181 7.28 18.33 -8.18
CA THR A 181 6.83 19.45 -9.01
C THR A 181 5.52 20.06 -8.51
N PHE A 182 4.70 19.32 -7.76
CA PHE A 182 3.44 19.80 -7.20
C PHE A 182 3.64 20.54 -5.85
N PRO A 183 3.05 21.74 -5.62
CA PRO A 183 3.37 22.58 -4.46
C PRO A 183 3.12 21.93 -3.08
N GLU A 184 2.01 21.22 -2.92
CA GLU A 184 1.50 20.67 -1.67
C GLU A 184 2.38 19.54 -1.12
N THR A 185 2.98 18.77 -2.03
CA THR A 185 3.84 17.61 -1.75
C THR A 185 5.33 17.98 -1.72
N ARG A 186 5.74 19.00 -2.49
CA ARG A 186 7.15 19.42 -2.65
C ARG A 186 7.88 19.61 -1.32
N LYS A 187 7.21 20.21 -0.33
CA LYS A 187 7.80 20.47 1.00
C LYS A 187 8.23 19.18 1.71
N TYR A 188 7.47 18.09 1.55
CA TYR A 188 7.80 16.80 2.18
C TYR A 188 8.91 16.09 1.41
N VAL A 189 8.90 16.13 0.08
CA VAL A 189 10.01 15.62 -0.74
C VAL A 189 11.32 16.32 -0.39
N ALA A 190 11.30 17.66 -0.31
CA ALA A 190 12.47 18.43 0.07
C ALA A 190 12.98 18.08 1.47
N LEU A 191 12.08 17.94 2.45
CA LEU A 191 12.40 17.54 3.81
C LEU A 191 13.05 16.14 3.85
N PHE A 192 12.42 15.15 3.25
CA PHE A 192 12.89 13.76 3.25
C PHE A 192 14.20 13.58 2.48
N SER A 193 14.43 14.36 1.42
CA SER A 193 15.71 14.37 0.70
C SER A 193 16.90 14.85 1.55
N GLN A 194 16.64 15.74 2.51
CA GLN A 194 17.66 16.33 3.39
C GLN A 194 17.87 15.53 4.67
N ASP A 195 16.83 14.87 5.18
CA ASP A 195 16.88 14.13 6.45
C ASP A 195 16.23 12.75 6.33
N GLN A 196 17.08 11.72 6.23
CA GLN A 196 16.68 10.32 6.20
C GLN A 196 15.97 9.88 7.48
N ARG A 197 16.33 10.42 8.66
CA ARG A 197 15.66 10.04 9.91
C ARG A 197 14.22 10.54 9.93
N THR A 198 14.01 11.76 9.44
CA THR A 198 12.66 12.31 9.29
C THR A 198 11.84 11.55 8.26
N PHE A 199 12.44 11.11 7.15
CA PHE A 199 11.80 10.19 6.20
C PHE A 199 11.41 8.88 6.89
N PHE A 200 12.35 8.18 7.52
CA PHE A 200 12.10 6.88 8.15
C PHE A 200 11.00 6.94 9.20
N LYS A 201 10.98 7.99 10.04
CA LYS A 201 9.91 8.20 11.01
C LYS A 201 8.54 8.35 10.32
N ALA A 202 8.47 9.17 9.27
CA ALA A 202 7.23 9.36 8.52
C ALA A 202 6.80 8.09 7.77
N PHE A 203 7.76 7.30 7.28
CA PHE A 203 7.51 6.03 6.62
C PHE A 203 6.87 5.02 7.57
N VAL A 204 7.44 4.85 8.77
CA VAL A 204 6.86 3.99 9.82
C VAL A 204 5.46 4.45 10.22
N GLU A 205 5.26 5.76 10.43
CA GLU A 205 3.93 6.34 10.70
C GLU A 205 2.92 5.99 9.58
N GLY A 206 3.33 6.12 8.32
CA GLY A 206 2.52 5.79 7.15
C GLY A 206 2.22 4.30 7.02
N MET A 207 3.22 3.43 7.23
CA MET A 207 3.07 1.97 7.16
C MET A 207 2.12 1.44 8.23
N ILE A 208 2.18 1.97 9.45
CA ILE A 208 1.25 1.61 10.53
C ILE A 208 -0.19 2.02 10.16
N LYS A 209 -0.39 3.25 9.70
CA LYS A 209 -1.72 3.74 9.28
C LYS A 209 -2.28 2.94 8.10
N MET A 210 -1.45 2.63 7.10
CA MET A 210 -1.85 1.83 5.95
C MET A 210 -2.18 0.39 6.37
N GLY A 211 -1.41 -0.19 7.30
CA GLY A 211 -1.67 -1.53 7.87
C GLY A 211 -2.91 -1.61 8.77
N ASP A 212 -3.42 -0.47 9.25
CA ASP A 212 -4.65 -0.34 10.03
C ASP A 212 -5.92 -0.28 9.15
N LEU A 213 -5.80 -0.12 7.83
CA LEU A 213 -6.96 -0.09 6.94
C LEU A 213 -7.70 -1.42 6.99
N GLN A 214 -8.98 -1.37 7.35
CA GLN A 214 -9.88 -2.53 7.43
C GLN A 214 -11.01 -2.41 6.42
N SER A 215 -11.42 -3.53 5.84
CA SER A 215 -12.62 -3.57 4.98
C SER A 215 -13.94 -3.49 5.76
N GLY A 216 -13.90 -3.73 7.08
CA GLY A 216 -15.08 -3.87 7.93
C GLY A 216 -15.91 -5.13 7.65
N ARG A 217 -15.46 -6.01 6.75
CA ARG A 217 -16.14 -7.27 6.41
C ARG A 217 -15.61 -8.42 7.25
N PRO A 218 -16.45 -9.43 7.57
CA PRO A 218 -15.97 -10.65 8.24
C PRO A 218 -14.91 -11.38 7.40
N GLY A 219 -13.92 -11.95 8.08
CA GLY A 219 -12.88 -12.75 7.45
C GLY A 219 -12.77 -14.15 8.03
N GLU A 220 -11.65 -14.79 7.74
CA GLU A 220 -11.22 -16.05 8.35
C GLU A 220 -9.70 -16.10 8.47
N ILE A 221 -9.18 -17.02 9.27
CA ILE A 221 -7.75 -17.37 9.22
C ILE A 221 -7.60 -18.48 8.18
N ARG A 222 -7.10 -18.15 6.98
CA ARG A 222 -6.93 -19.18 5.93
C ARG A 222 -5.81 -20.13 6.30
N SER A 223 -5.93 -21.38 5.86
CA SER A 223 -4.81 -22.35 5.88
C SER A 223 -3.96 -22.27 4.60
N ASN A 224 -4.49 -21.65 3.55
CA ASN A 224 -3.84 -21.46 2.25
C ASN A 224 -4.26 -20.11 1.68
N CYS A 225 -3.32 -19.18 1.47
CA CYS A 225 -3.65 -17.81 1.02
C CYS A 225 -4.31 -17.74 -0.35
N ARG A 226 -4.20 -18.79 -1.18
CA ARG A 226 -4.75 -18.83 -2.54
C ARG A 226 -6.24 -19.21 -2.57
N MET A 227 -6.81 -19.70 -1.48
CA MET A 227 -8.20 -20.16 -1.46
C MET A 227 -8.85 -19.99 -0.09
N VAL A 228 -10.16 -19.76 -0.08
CA VAL A 228 -10.94 -19.76 1.16
C VAL A 228 -11.01 -21.16 1.76
N ASN A 229 -11.14 -21.24 3.08
CA ASN A 229 -11.34 -22.51 3.76
C ASN A 229 -12.70 -23.11 3.34
N ARG A 230 -12.77 -24.45 3.34
CA ARG A 230 -14.03 -25.15 3.06
C ARG A 230 -14.95 -25.04 4.27
N ARG A 231 -16.16 -24.51 4.08
CA ARG A 231 -17.22 -24.55 5.11
C ARG A 231 -18.00 -25.87 5.01
N PRO A 232 -18.18 -26.63 6.11
CA PRO A 232 -19.07 -27.78 6.11
C PRO A 232 -20.50 -27.35 5.79
N VAL A 233 -21.25 -28.15 5.02
CA VAL A 233 -22.61 -27.84 4.55
C VAL A 233 -23.57 -27.50 5.70
N ASN A 234 -23.35 -28.06 6.90
CA ASN A 234 -24.20 -27.82 8.06
C ASN A 234 -24.03 -26.41 8.67
N ALA A 235 -22.93 -25.71 8.40
CA ALA A 235 -22.71 -24.34 8.90
C ALA A 235 -23.41 -23.26 8.06
N LEU A 236 -23.97 -23.63 6.89
CA LEU A 236 -24.71 -22.71 6.00
C LEU A 236 -26.22 -22.70 6.29
N LEU A 237 -26.71 -23.57 7.18
CA LEU A 237 -28.12 -23.70 7.53
C LEU A 237 -28.49 -22.99 8.84
N GLU A 238 -27.51 -22.47 9.58
CA GLU A 238 -27.72 -21.73 10.84
C GLU A 238 -27.35 -20.23 10.77
N SER A 239 -27.08 -19.71 9.57
CA SER A 239 -26.78 -18.29 9.31
C SER A 239 -27.87 -17.60 8.51
#